data_AF-A0A1C9C947-F1
#
_entry.id   AF-A0A1C9C947-F1
#
_cell.length_a   1.000
_cell.length_b   1.000
_cell.length_c   1.000
_cell.angle_alpha   90.00
_cell.angle_beta   90.00
_cell.angle_gamma   90.00
#
_symmetry.space_group_name_H-M   'P 1'
#
loop_
_entity.id
_entity.type
_entity.pdbx_description
1 polymer ?
#
loop_
_entity_poly.entity_id
_entity_poly.type
_entity_poly.pdbx_seq_one_letter_code
_entity_poly.pdbx_strand_id
1 'polypeptide(L)' 'MSKKSVKIIKMDSKINYHIQHYLYLYGVIIGKKTINFEDEVPIIQFNNQTRVWIKNSELQYL' A
#
# COMPACT_ATOMS: atom_id res chain seq x y z
N MET A 1 -17.82 7.86 0.50
CA MET A 1 -16.70 7.47 1.37
C MET A 1 -15.47 8.27 0.96
N SER A 2 -14.86 9.03 1.87
CA SER A 2 -13.64 9.79 1.59
C SER A 2 -12.50 8.83 1.22
N LYS A 3 -11.92 9.01 0.04
CA LYS A 3 -10.78 8.23 -0.44
C LYS A 3 -9.56 8.62 0.39
N LYS A 4 -9.11 7.74 1.29
CA LYS A 4 -7.90 7.97 2.10
C LYS A 4 -6.68 7.88 1.19
N SER A 5 -6.02 9.02 0.98
CA SER A 5 -4.79 9.11 0.21
C SER A 5 -3.61 8.68 1.09
N VAL A 6 -2.69 7.93 0.50
CA VAL A 6 -1.52 7.41 1.19
C VAL A 6 -0.28 7.53 0.32
N LYS A 7 0.88 7.59 0.98
CA LYS A 7 2.19 7.53 0.35
C LYS A 7 2.98 6.38 0.95
N ILE A 8 3.66 5.60 0.11
CA ILE A 8 4.60 4.59 0.60
C ILE A 8 5.90 5.30 0.97
N ILE A 9 6.32 5.21 2.24
CA ILE A 9 7.49 5.93 2.74
C ILE A 9 8.71 5.03 3.01
N LYS A 10 8.46 3.73 3.19
CA LYS A 10 9.48 2.71 3.37
C LYS A 10 8.95 1.38 2.86
N MET A 11 9.85 0.48 2.48
CA MET A 11 9.53 -0.90 2.17
C MET A 11 10.50 -1.81 2.91
N ASP A 12 9.99 -2.87 3.49
CA ASP A 12 10.81 -3.92 4.05
C ASP A 12 11.54 -4.64 2.91
N SER A 13 12.88 -4.64 2.95
CA SER A 13 13.78 -5.02 1.84
C SER A 13 13.57 -6.43 1.27
N LYS A 14 12.85 -7.30 1.99
CA LYS A 14 12.49 -8.65 1.54
C LYS A 14 11.28 -8.68 0.58
N ILE A 15 10.53 -7.58 0.48
CA ILE A 15 9.28 -7.53 -0.27
C ILE A 15 9.57 -7.08 -1.71
N ASN A 16 9.71 -8.09 -2.57
CA ASN A 16 9.41 -8.08 -3.99
C ASN A 16 9.86 -6.84 -4.79
N TYR A 17 11.03 -6.90 -5.44
CA TYR A 17 11.60 -5.80 -6.25
C TYR A 17 10.60 -5.17 -7.24
N HIS A 18 9.62 -5.96 -7.69
CA HIS A 18 8.53 -5.55 -8.57
C HIS A 18 7.63 -4.44 -8.03
N ILE A 19 7.68 -4.10 -6.74
CA ILE A 19 6.91 -2.97 -6.20
C ILE A 19 7.77 -1.79 -5.77
N GLN A 20 9.11 -1.90 -5.83
CA GLN A 20 10.01 -0.84 -5.37
C GLN A 20 9.80 0.48 -6.11
N HIS A 21 9.40 0.44 -7.39
CA HIS A 21 9.11 1.65 -8.17
C HIS A 21 7.86 2.41 -7.70
N TYR A 22 7.04 1.83 -6.81
CA TYR A 22 5.93 2.51 -6.15
C TYR A 22 6.34 3.23 -4.85
N LEU A 23 7.59 3.10 -4.41
CA LEU A 23 8.10 3.85 -3.26
C LEU A 23 7.98 5.36 -3.53
N TYR A 24 7.54 6.11 -2.52
CA TYR A 24 7.25 7.54 -2.59
C TYR A 24 6.14 7.96 -3.56
N LEU A 25 5.46 7.03 -4.21
CA LEU A 25 4.27 7.34 -5.00
C LEU A 25 3.04 7.44 -4.12
N TYR A 26 2.14 8.33 -4.55
CA TYR A 26 0.82 8.49 -3.95
C TYR A 26 -0.14 7.45 -4.53
N GLY A 27 -0.97 6.91 -3.65
CA GLY A 27 -2.05 6.02 -4.03
C GLY A 27 -3.26 6.23 -3.13
N VAL A 28 -4.32 5.49 -3.46
CA VAL A 28 -5.59 5.57 -2.76
C VAL A 28 -5.89 4.21 -2.14
N ILE A 29 -6.27 4.20 -0.86
CA ILE A 29 -6.79 2.97 -0.24
C ILE A 29 -8.16 2.67 -0.86
N ILE A 30 -8.25 1.51 -1.52
CA ILE A 30 -9.47 1.03 -2.17
C ILE A 30 -10.09 -0.19 -1.45
N GLY A 31 -9.41 -0.74 -0.46
CA GLY A 31 -9.86 -1.91 0.28
C GLY A 31 -8.81 -2.41 1.24
N LYS A 32 -9.01 -3.64 1.73
CA LYS A 32 -8.09 -4.34 2.62
C LYS A 32 -7.97 -5.80 2.20
N LYS A 33 -6.86 -6.43 2.55
CA LYS A 33 -6.58 -7.85 2.37
C LYS A 33 -6.16 -8.44 3.71
N THR A 34 -6.76 -9.56 4.08
CA THR A 34 -6.30 -10.38 5.20
C THR A 34 -5.12 -11.23 4.73
N ILE A 35 -3.97 -11.11 5.39
CA ILE A 35 -2.76 -11.91 5.07
C ILE A 35 -2.54 -13.06 6.06
N ASN A 36 -2.84 -12.83 7.34
CA ASN A 36 -2.88 -13.85 8.38
C ASN A 36 -4.22 -13.77 9.13
N PHE A 37 -4.56 -14.77 9.94
CA PHE A 37 -5.84 -14.86 10.68
C PHE A 37 -6.25 -13.57 11.41
N GLU A 38 -5.30 -12.69 11.78
CA GLU A 38 -5.57 -11.42 12.46
C GLU A 38 -4.98 -10.19 11.76
N ASP A 39 -4.19 -10.35 10.68
CA ASP A 39 -3.50 -9.22 10.05
C ASP A 39 -4.21 -8.76 8.77
N GLU A 40 -4.79 -7.55 8.84
CA GLU A 40 -5.29 -6.82 7.69
C GLU A 40 -4.28 -5.80 7.16
N VAL A 41 -4.08 -5.80 5.86
CA VAL A 41 -3.28 -4.79 5.15
C VAL A 41 -4.13 -4.00 4.15
N PRO A 42 -3.92 -2.69 4.01
CA PRO A 42 -4.60 -1.88 3.01
C PRO A 42 -4.20 -2.32 1.59
N ILE A 43 -5.15 -2.24 0.67
CA ILE A 43 -4.94 -2.33 -0.77
C ILE A 43 -4.90 -0.91 -1.32
N ILE A 44 -3.78 -0.54 -1.92
CA ILE A 44 -3.52 0.76 -2.53
C ILE A 44 -3.66 0.63 -4.03
N GLN A 45 -4.45 1.50 -4.64
CA GLN A 45 -4.51 1.68 -6.09
C GLN A 45 -3.72 2.91 -6.51
N PHE A 46 -2.84 2.74 -7.49
CA PHE A 46 -2.07 3.81 -8.13
C PHE A 46 -2.75 4.29 -9.42
N ASN A 47 -2.23 5.40 -9.97
CA ASN A 47 -2.77 6.02 -11.19
C ASN A 47 -2.75 5.10 -12.41
N ASN A 48 -1.77 4.20 -12.49
CA ASN A 48 -1.66 3.20 -13.55
C ASN A 48 -2.61 1.99 -13.34
N GLN A 49 -3.58 2.11 -12.43
CA GLN A 49 -4.53 1.07 -12.03
C GLN A 49 -3.90 -0.15 -11.35
N THR A 50 -2.58 -0.17 -11.12
CA THR A 50 -1.93 -1.21 -10.34
C THR A 50 -2.40 -1.16 -8.90
N ARG A 51 -2.60 -2.34 -8.32
CA ARG A 51 -3.05 -2.53 -6.95
C ARG A 51 -1.98 -3.27 -6.17
N VAL A 52 -1.57 -2.72 -5.05
CA VAL A 52 -0.55 -3.31 -4.16
C VAL A 52 -1.12 -3.33 -2.76
N TRP A 53 -0.97 -4.46 -2.08
CA TRP A 53 -1.21 -4.56 -0.65
C TRP A 53 0.11 -4.41 0.09
N ILE A 54 0.12 -3.63 1.17
CA ILE A 54 1.35 -3.24 1.86
C ILE A 54 1.07 -3.01 3.34
N LYS A 55 2.07 -3.19 4.21
CA LYS A 55 1.85 -3.06 5.66
C LYS A 55 1.50 -1.62 6.01
N ASN A 56 0.62 -1.42 6.99
CA ASN A 56 0.30 -0.07 7.48
C ASN A 56 1.55 0.67 7.99
N SER A 57 2.52 -0.07 8.55
CA SER A 57 3.79 0.50 9.01
C SER A 57 4.63 1.11 7.90
N GLU A 58 4.40 0.74 6.64
CA GLU A 58 5.13 1.21 5.45
C GLU A 58 4.51 2.47 4.82
N LEU A 59 3.39 2.94 5.38
CA LEU A 59 2.56 4.01 4.83
C LEU A 59 2.60 5.29 5.67
N GLN A 60 2.42 6.40 4.97
CA GLN A 60 2.05 7.69 5.51
C GLN A 60 0.65 8.05 5.02
N TYR A 61 -0.25 8.33 5.95
CA TYR A 61 -1.60 8.85 5.66
C TYR A 61 -1.56 10.37 5.50
N LEU A 62 -2.37 10.89 4.57
CA LEU A 62 -2.49 12.30 4.24
C LEU A 62 -3.88 12.84 4.63
#